data_AF-A0A2T0LT93-F1
#
_entry.id   AF-A0A2T0LT93-F1
#
_cell.length_a   1.000
_cell.length_b   1.000
_cell.length_c   1.000
_cell.angle_alpha   90.00
_cell.angle_beta   90.00
_cell.angle_gamma   90.00
#
_symmetry.space_group_name_H-M   'P 1'
#
loop_
_entity.id
_entity.type
_entity.pdbx_description
1 polymer ?
#
loop_
_entity_poly.entity_id
_entity_poly.type
_entity_poly.pdbx_seq_one_letter_code
_entity_poly.pdbx_strand_id
1 'polypeptide(L)'
;MDQAENPRDIDDVRSAVAESPEFEELRDASSRRRALYRLMAENPDPLWREMGQQLRDGRMRPAEMLSTPEYREHLRAGMADGLARFAQLVGVVDEHLRAHADGEPSGLDAEGGAEGNPPGEEVEDQGPILRRR
;
A
#
# COMPACT_ATOMS: atom_id res chain seq x y z
N MET A 1 -5.45 22.75 -21.86
CA MET A 1 -4.74 21.96 -20.82
C MET A 1 -5.37 22.36 -19.51
N ASP A 2 -6.16 21.50 -18.91
CA ASP A 2 -6.29 21.46 -17.45
C ASP A 2 -6.87 20.10 -17.09
N GLN A 3 -5.97 19.20 -16.67
CA GLN A 3 -6.31 17.89 -16.15
C GLN A 3 -6.74 18.12 -14.70
N ALA A 4 -8.05 18.28 -14.48
CA ALA A 4 -8.59 18.32 -13.13
C ALA A 4 -8.42 16.93 -12.50
N GLU A 5 -7.67 16.91 -11.40
CA GLU A 5 -7.22 15.78 -10.60
C GLU A 5 -8.36 14.79 -10.27
N ASN A 6 -8.16 13.55 -10.73
CA ASN A 6 -8.99 12.37 -10.48
C ASN A 6 -8.91 11.99 -8.97
N PRO A 7 -9.93 11.36 -8.37
CA PRO A 7 -10.02 11.20 -6.93
C PRO A 7 -9.01 10.15 -6.44
N ARG A 8 -7.94 10.65 -5.80
CA ARG A 8 -6.84 9.96 -5.08
C ARG A 8 -6.32 8.71 -5.78
N ASP A 9 -5.30 8.94 -6.60
CA ASP A 9 -4.47 7.91 -7.21
C ASP A 9 -3.94 6.95 -6.12
N ILE A 10 -3.72 5.67 -6.46
CA ILE A 10 -3.00 4.74 -5.58
C ILE A 10 -1.64 5.33 -5.17
N ASP A 11 -1.05 6.14 -6.05
CA ASP A 11 0.18 6.87 -5.78
C ASP A 11 0.00 7.93 -4.67
N ASP A 12 -1.17 8.54 -4.51
CA ASP A 12 -1.47 9.48 -3.41
C ASP A 12 -1.63 8.76 -2.07
N VAL A 13 -2.34 7.62 -2.06
CA VAL A 13 -2.44 6.78 -0.85
C VAL A 13 -1.07 6.25 -0.46
N ARG A 14 -0.27 5.80 -1.43
CA ARG A 14 1.10 5.36 -1.20
C ARG A 14 1.97 6.51 -0.67
N SER A 15 1.82 7.72 -1.18
CA SER A 15 2.58 8.89 -0.74
C SER A 15 2.18 9.31 0.67
N ALA A 16 0.88 9.36 0.98
CA ALA A 16 0.38 9.66 2.32
C ALA A 16 0.84 8.62 3.36
N VAL A 17 0.86 7.33 2.99
CA VAL A 17 1.43 6.28 3.83
C VAL A 17 2.95 6.46 3.97
N ALA A 18 3.66 6.78 2.89
CA ALA A 18 5.11 6.99 2.91
C ALA A 18 5.54 8.18 3.78
N GLU A 19 4.69 9.20 3.91
CA GLU A 19 4.92 10.37 4.75
C GLU A 19 4.54 10.17 6.23
N SER A 20 3.93 9.03 6.58
CA SER A 20 3.52 8.78 7.96
C SER A 20 4.72 8.44 8.86
N PRO A 21 4.74 8.93 10.12
CA PRO A 21 5.81 8.63 11.08
C PRO A 21 5.98 7.11 11.33
N GLU A 22 4.88 6.37 11.29
CA GLU A 22 4.86 4.93 11.48
C GLU A 22 5.52 4.19 10.31
N PHE A 23 5.38 4.71 9.09
CA PHE A 23 6.00 4.11 7.90
C PHE A 23 7.52 4.28 7.89
N GLU A 24 8.04 5.40 8.40
CA GLU A 24 9.48 5.59 8.57
C GLU A 24 10.09 4.55 9.53
N GLU A 25 9.44 4.24 10.66
CA GLU A 25 9.86 3.14 11.54
C GLU A 25 9.83 1.78 10.82
N LEU A 26 8.86 1.59 9.92
CA LEU A 26 8.68 0.36 9.17
C LEU A 26 9.52 0.28 7.90
N ARG A 27 10.28 1.31 7.52
CA ARG A 27 11.12 1.29 6.31
C ARG A 27 12.41 0.51 6.50
N ASP A 28 13.00 0.59 7.69
CA ASP A 28 14.21 -0.16 8.05
C ASP A 28 13.91 -1.57 8.56
N ALA A 29 14.68 -2.56 8.09
CA ALA A 29 14.50 -3.96 8.47
C ALA A 29 14.80 -4.24 9.95
N SER A 30 15.68 -3.46 10.58
CA SER A 30 15.97 -3.60 12.01
C SER A 30 14.90 -2.93 12.86
N SER A 31 14.42 -1.76 12.46
CA SER A 31 13.32 -1.06 13.13
C SER A 31 12.00 -1.83 13.03
N ARG A 32 11.63 -2.36 11.86
CA ARG A 32 10.48 -3.30 11.72
C ARG A 32 10.55 -4.45 12.70
N ARG A 33 11.73 -5.05 12.85
CA ARG A 33 11.95 -6.19 13.72
C ARG A 33 11.80 -5.84 15.19
N ARG A 34 12.38 -4.71 15.62
CA ARG A 34 12.22 -4.19 16.99
C ARG A 34 10.74 -3.88 17.28
N ALA A 35 10.04 -3.25 16.33
CA ALA A 35 8.62 -2.96 16.46
C ALA A 35 7.79 -4.25 16.60
N LEU A 36 8.07 -5.27 15.77
CA LEU A 36 7.42 -6.57 15.88
C LEU A 36 7.65 -7.23 17.25
N TYR A 37 8.88 -7.24 17.75
CA TYR A 37 9.18 -7.85 19.05
C TYR A 37 8.51 -7.10 20.21
N ARG A 38 8.44 -5.77 20.13
CA ARG A 38 7.68 -4.94 21.07
C ARG A 38 6.20 -5.32 21.07
N LEU A 39 5.57 -5.37 19.89
CA LEU A 39 4.16 -5.74 19.74
C LEU A 39 3.87 -7.15 20.25
N MET A 40 4.76 -8.11 19.99
CA MET A 40 4.64 -9.46 20.56
C MET A 40 4.72 -9.43 22.09
N ALA A 41 5.68 -8.70 22.65
CA ALA A 41 5.90 -8.60 24.10
C ALA A 41 4.77 -7.87 24.84
N GLU A 42 3.96 -7.09 24.15
CA GLU A 42 2.79 -6.38 24.69
C GLU A 42 1.47 -7.15 24.45
N ASN A 43 1.53 -8.30 23.79
CA ASN A 43 0.35 -9.07 23.42
C ASN A 43 -0.38 -9.61 24.67
N PRO A 44 -1.74 -9.60 24.68
CA PRO A 44 -2.53 -10.17 25.77
C PRO A 44 -2.34 -11.69 25.92
N ASP A 45 -2.02 -12.40 24.84
CA ASP A 45 -1.71 -13.82 24.87
C ASP A 45 -0.35 -14.07 25.57
N PRO A 46 -0.31 -14.96 26.59
CA PRO A 46 0.91 -15.24 27.34
C PRO A 46 2.07 -15.78 26.49
N LEU A 47 1.78 -16.59 25.48
CA LEU A 47 2.79 -17.24 24.65
C LEU A 47 3.39 -16.25 23.64
N TRP A 48 2.57 -15.38 23.04
CA TRP A 48 3.07 -14.25 22.26
C TRP A 48 3.96 -13.32 23.08
N ARG A 49 3.53 -13.01 24.31
CA ARG A 49 4.28 -12.16 25.24
C ARG A 49 5.64 -12.76 25.57
N GLU A 50 5.67 -14.04 25.92
CA GLU A 50 6.89 -14.76 26.25
C GLU A 50 7.86 -14.77 25.06
N MET A 51 7.39 -15.15 23.86
CA MET A 51 8.22 -15.14 22.66
C MET A 51 8.75 -13.73 22.36
N GLY A 52 7.90 -12.71 22.45
CA GLY A 52 8.29 -11.31 22.23
C GLY A 52 9.36 -10.83 23.20
N GLN A 53 9.25 -11.17 24.48
CA GLN A 53 10.27 -10.85 25.50
C GLN A 53 11.59 -11.55 25.21
N GLN A 54 11.58 -12.84 24.89
CA GLN A 54 12.81 -13.59 24.59
C GLN A 54 13.53 -13.05 23.35
N LEU A 55 12.78 -12.66 22.31
CA LEU A 55 13.33 -12.03 21.10
C LEU A 55 13.88 -10.63 21.39
N ARG A 56 13.16 -9.83 22.16
CA ARG A 56 13.56 -8.47 22.55
C ARG A 56 14.85 -8.47 23.37
N ASP A 57 14.96 -9.40 24.31
CA ASP A 57 16.12 -9.54 25.19
C ASP A 57 17.31 -10.24 24.50
N GLY A 58 17.10 -10.78 23.29
CA GLY A 58 18.11 -11.55 22.56
C GLY A 58 18.40 -12.93 23.17
N ARG A 59 17.54 -13.41 24.09
CA ARG A 59 17.59 -14.77 24.66
C ARG A 59 17.21 -15.84 23.63
N MET A 60 16.55 -15.43 22.55
CA MET A 60 16.14 -16.27 21.45
C MET A 60 16.28 -15.51 20.12
N ARG A 61 16.69 -16.21 19.07
CA ARG A 61 16.66 -15.76 17.67
C ARG A 61 15.37 -16.23 17.01
N PRO A 62 14.85 -15.51 16.00
CA PRO A 62 13.64 -15.91 15.26
C PRO A 62 13.67 -17.34 14.71
N ALA A 63 14.84 -17.79 14.25
CA ALA A 63 15.00 -19.14 13.72
C ALA A 63 14.79 -20.23 14.80
N GLU A 64 15.09 -19.92 16.06
CA GLU A 64 14.98 -20.86 17.19
C GLU A 64 13.53 -21.04 17.64
N MET A 65 12.64 -20.09 17.36
CA MET A 65 11.20 -20.24 17.63
C MET A 65 10.60 -21.44 16.88
N LEU A 66 11.11 -21.75 15.68
CA LEU A 66 10.62 -22.87 14.88
C LEU A 66 11.13 -24.22 15.39
N SER A 67 12.12 -24.22 16.28
CA SER A 67 12.67 -25.42 16.91
C SER A 67 11.84 -25.90 18.10
N THR A 68 11.03 -25.02 18.71
CA THR A 68 10.09 -25.36 19.77
C THR A 68 8.73 -25.71 19.17
N PRO A 69 8.22 -26.94 19.31
CA PRO A 69 6.94 -27.36 18.72
C PRO A 69 5.77 -26.45 19.08
N GLU A 70 5.66 -26.06 20.35
CA GLU A 70 4.58 -25.24 20.90
C GLU A 70 4.59 -23.84 20.28
N TYR A 71 5.75 -23.21 20.19
CA TYR A 71 5.89 -21.91 19.53
C TYR A 71 5.59 -21.99 18.04
N ARG A 72 6.06 -23.05 17.36
CA ARG A 72 5.80 -23.27 15.94
C ARG A 72 4.31 -23.41 15.64
N GLU A 73 3.59 -24.19 16.45
CA GLU A 73 2.14 -24.38 16.30
C GLU A 73 1.40 -23.08 16.57
N HIS A 74 1.78 -22.36 17.62
CA HIS A 74 1.17 -21.08 17.96
C HIS A 74 1.41 -19.99 16.90
N LEU A 75 2.63 -19.91 16.34
CA LEU A 75 2.95 -19.05 15.20
C LEU A 75 2.08 -19.36 14.00
N ARG A 76 1.92 -20.65 13.68
CA ARG A 76 1.12 -21.08 12.53
C ARG A 76 -0.34 -20.68 12.70
N ALA A 77 -0.93 -20.90 13.88
CA ALA A 77 -2.30 -20.50 14.18
C ALA A 77 -2.46 -18.97 14.13
N GLY A 78 -1.61 -18.23 14.83
CA GLY A 78 -1.74 -16.77 14.88
C GLY A 78 -1.42 -16.08 13.55
N MET A 79 -0.56 -16.65 12.70
CA MET A 79 -0.36 -16.16 11.34
C MET A 79 -1.61 -16.36 10.47
N ALA A 80 -2.29 -17.50 10.58
CA ALA A 80 -3.53 -17.74 9.86
C ALA A 80 -4.63 -16.75 10.29
N ASP A 81 -4.81 -16.56 11.60
CA ASP A 81 -5.77 -15.60 12.15
C ASP A 81 -5.42 -14.15 11.79
N GLY A 82 -4.13 -13.83 11.78
CA GLY A 82 -3.61 -12.52 11.40
C GLY A 82 -3.87 -12.21 9.92
N LEU A 83 -3.62 -13.17 9.04
CA LEU A 83 -3.90 -13.04 7.60
C LEU A 83 -5.40 -12.88 7.33
N ALA A 84 -6.24 -13.64 8.03
CA ALA A 84 -7.70 -13.52 7.90
C ALA A 84 -8.19 -12.13 8.32
N ARG A 85 -7.72 -11.61 9.47
CA ARG A 85 -8.04 -10.25 9.93
C ARG A 85 -7.50 -9.16 9.00
N PHE A 86 -6.29 -9.34 8.50
CA PHE A 86 -5.71 -8.42 7.52
C PHE A 86 -6.53 -8.37 6.23
N ALA A 87 -6.95 -9.54 5.70
CA ALA A 87 -7.81 -9.60 4.52
C ALA A 87 -9.15 -8.88 4.74
N GLN A 88 -9.76 -9.00 5.92
CA GLN A 88 -10.97 -8.25 6.27
C GLN A 88 -10.72 -6.74 6.26
N LEU A 89 -9.61 -6.29 6.86
CA LEU A 89 -9.25 -4.87 6.88
C LEU A 89 -9.02 -4.33 5.46
N VAL A 90 -8.30 -5.09 4.62
CA VAL A 90 -8.11 -4.74 3.21
C VAL A 90 -9.45 -4.63 2.48
N GLY A 91 -10.38 -5.55 2.73
CA GLY A 91 -11.74 -5.48 2.16
C GLY A 91 -12.50 -4.22 2.57
N VAL A 92 -12.44 -3.84 3.85
CA VAL A 92 -13.07 -2.60 4.34
C VAL A 92 -12.45 -1.36 3.69
N VAL A 93 -11.12 -1.32 3.56
CA VAL A 93 -10.43 -0.21 2.90
C VAL A 93 -10.82 -0.12 1.43
N ASP A 94 -10.85 -1.25 0.72
CA ASP A 94 -11.24 -1.35 -0.69
C ASP A 94 -12.70 -0.91 -0.91
N GLU A 95 -13.63 -1.32 -0.04
CA GLU A 95 -15.03 -0.88 -0.07
C GLU A 95 -15.16 0.62 0.22
N HIS A 96 -14.43 1.14 1.20
CA HIS A 96 -14.40 2.56 1.51
C HIS A 96 -13.89 3.39 0.32
N LEU A 97 -12.83 2.93 -0.35
CA LEU A 97 -12.29 3.59 -1.54
C LEU A 97 -13.29 3.58 -2.71
N ARG A 98 -14.01 2.47 -2.94
CA ARG A 98 -15.06 2.40 -3.98
C ARG A 98 -16.26 3.29 -3.67
N ALA A 99 -16.76 3.28 -2.45
CA ALA A 99 -17.92 4.09 -2.06
C ALA A 99 -17.67 5.60 -2.22
N HIS A 100 -16.41 6.04 -2.13
CA HIS A 100 -16.00 7.41 -2.37
C HIS A 100 -15.54 7.71 -3.80
N ALA A 101 -15.57 6.72 -4.70
CA ALA A 101 -15.31 6.90 -6.13
C ALA A 101 -16.58 7.30 -6.93
N ASP A 102 -17.78 6.95 -6.46
CA ASP A 102 -19.04 7.07 -7.21
C ASP A 102 -19.95 8.25 -6.78
N GLY A 103 -19.38 9.39 -6.44
CA GLY A 103 -20.14 10.61 -6.10
C GLY A 103 -20.71 11.37 -7.31
N GLU A 104 -22.00 11.09 -7.61
CA GLU A 104 -23.00 11.79 -8.47
C GLU A 104 -23.05 11.48 -9.99
N PRO A 105 -24.19 10.96 -10.52
CA PRO A 105 -24.47 10.93 -11.95
C PRO A 105 -24.78 12.35 -12.45
N SER A 106 -23.87 12.91 -13.25
CA SER A 106 -24.13 14.13 -14.02
C SER A 106 -25.21 13.83 -15.07
N GLY A 107 -26.45 14.16 -14.74
CA GLY A 107 -27.50 14.41 -15.72
C GLY A 107 -27.15 15.69 -16.48
N LEU A 108 -26.38 15.57 -17.54
CA LEU A 108 -26.28 16.59 -18.57
C LEU A 108 -26.84 16.01 -19.87
N ASP A 109 -28.12 16.29 -20.04
CA ASP A 109 -28.81 16.20 -21.31
C ASP A 109 -27.99 16.98 -22.34
N ALA A 110 -27.63 16.28 -23.40
CA ALA A 110 -26.96 16.81 -24.56
C ALA A 110 -27.86 17.82 -25.27
N GLU A 111 -27.38 19.04 -25.49
CA GLU A 111 -27.48 19.85 -26.73
C GLU A 111 -26.34 20.90 -26.66
N GLY A 112 -25.44 21.11 -27.63
CA GLY A 112 -25.49 20.88 -29.07
C GLY A 112 -25.49 22.23 -29.80
N GLY A 113 -24.32 22.81 -30.11
CA GLY A 113 -24.18 23.98 -31.01
C GLY A 113 -22.92 24.81 -30.71
N ALA A 114 -21.77 24.56 -31.36
CA ALA A 114 -21.37 25.03 -32.69
C ALA A 114 -20.72 26.43 -32.67
N GLU A 115 -19.40 26.47 -32.92
CA GLU A 115 -18.57 27.54 -33.54
C GLU A 115 -17.13 27.32 -33.03
N GLY A 116 -16.05 27.22 -33.82
CA GLY A 116 -15.80 27.37 -35.24
C GLY A 116 -14.32 27.75 -35.40
N ASN A 117 -13.50 26.91 -36.05
CA ASN A 117 -12.42 27.35 -36.96
C ASN A 117 -11.81 26.16 -37.73
N PRO A 118 -11.64 26.21 -39.06
CA PRO A 118 -10.98 25.17 -39.85
C PRO A 118 -9.56 25.63 -40.30
N PRO A 119 -8.82 24.91 -41.16
CA PRO A 119 -7.49 24.39 -40.83
C PRO A 119 -6.35 25.13 -41.57
N GLY A 120 -5.14 25.12 -41.00
CA GLY A 120 -3.92 25.58 -41.64
C GLY A 120 -2.92 24.44 -41.77
N GLU A 121 -3.06 23.67 -42.84
CA GLU A 121 -2.17 22.60 -43.27
C GLU A 121 -1.09 23.20 -44.19
N GLU A 122 0.16 23.26 -43.72
CA GLU A 122 1.32 23.37 -44.61
C GLU A 122 2.35 22.33 -44.17
N VAL A 123 2.42 21.27 -44.98
CA VAL A 123 3.45 20.24 -44.97
C VAL A 123 4.46 20.63 -46.03
N GLU A 124 5.70 20.90 -45.65
CA GLU A 124 6.83 20.77 -46.59
C GLU A 124 7.97 19.94 -45.97
N ASP A 125 8.17 18.81 -46.62
CA ASP A 125 9.24 17.82 -46.58
C ASP A 125 10.59 18.40 -46.98
N GLN A 126 11.68 18.11 -46.23
CA GLN A 126 13.02 17.83 -46.78
C GLN A 126 13.89 16.99 -45.81
N GLY A 127 13.93 15.67 -46.04
CA GLY A 127 15.19 14.89 -46.14
C GLY A 127 15.86 14.30 -44.88
N PRO A 128 16.30 13.01 -44.90
CA PRO A 128 16.98 12.36 -43.77
C PRO A 128 18.51 12.38 -43.92
N ILE A 129 19.26 12.59 -42.82
CA ILE A 129 20.68 12.22 -42.76
C ILE A 129 20.98 11.43 -41.47
N LEU A 130 21.01 10.11 -41.64
CA LEU A 130 21.87 9.19 -40.89
C LEU A 130 23.29 9.74 -40.79
N ARG A 131 23.93 9.71 -39.61
CA ARG A 131 25.21 8.99 -39.40
C ARG A 131 25.57 8.88 -37.91
N ARG A 132 25.70 7.61 -37.50
CA ARG A 132 26.62 7.08 -36.47
C ARG A 132 27.87 7.94 -36.25
N ARG A 133 28.24 8.10 -34.99
CA ARG A 133 29.45 7.48 -34.43
C ARG A 133 29.34 7.28 -32.94
#